data_AF-A0A348XJZ4-F1
#
_entry.id   AF-A0A348XJZ4-F1
#
_cell.length_a   1.000
_cell.length_b   1.000
_cell.length_c   1.000
_cell.angle_alpha   90.00
_cell.angle_beta   90.00
_cell.angle_gamma   90.00
#
_symmetry.space_group_name_H-M   'P 1'
#
loop_
_entity.id
_entity.type
_entity.pdbx_description
1 polymer ?
#
loop_
_entity_poly.entity_id
_entity_poly.type
_entity_poly.pdbx_seq_one_letter_code
_entity_poly.pdbx_strand_id
1 'polypeptide(L)'
;RGKQILQLLESYRNADGQPRNRVVMSLGMRKLDKARGKLVAQVVESELYDHPLLRSMPTDVVEEANEILSAIRRKGTWLPIGEHAQKPPPETSEAPARTVDGVFVDQVSVGQTTSLGPELLALHAWRKLNMDSLLEGLNFNPAQRQAATVQVIGRMVAPGSELALT
;
A
#
# COMPACT_ATOMS: atom_id res chain seq x y z
N ARG A 1 27.10 8.98 15.14
CA ARG A 1 26.65 8.80 13.73
C ARG A 1 25.13 8.91 13.71
N GLY A 2 24.57 9.98 13.13
CA GLY A 2 23.13 10.22 13.14
C GLY A 2 22.39 9.18 12.29
N LYS A 3 21.33 8.59 12.86
CA LYS A 3 20.43 7.68 12.13
C LYS A 3 19.66 8.52 11.09
N GLN A 4 19.83 8.20 9.80
CA GLN A 4 19.04 8.84 8.75
C GLN A 4 17.64 8.22 8.74
N ILE A 5 16.63 9.05 8.89
CA ILE A 5 15.22 8.66 8.83
C ILE A 5 14.66 9.27 7.55
N LEU A 6 14.05 8.43 6.72
CA LEU A 6 13.37 8.87 5.53
C LEU A 6 11.97 9.36 5.91
N GLN A 7 11.59 10.55 5.45
CA GLN A 7 10.29 11.14 5.72
C GLN A 7 9.63 11.53 4.40
N LEU A 8 8.32 11.29 4.30
CA LEU A 8 7.47 11.81 3.25
C LEU A 8 7.04 13.22 3.66
N LEU A 9 7.41 14.20 2.83
CA LEU A 9 7.09 15.60 3.00
C LEU A 9 6.15 16.02 1.88
N GLU A 10 5.13 16.81 2.21
CA GLU A 10 4.17 17.35 1.26
C GLU A 10 4.23 18.86 1.32
N SER A 11 4.39 19.48 0.15
CA SER A 11 4.32 20.93 -0.02
C SER A 11 2.88 21.36 -0.24
N TYR A 12 2.42 22.35 0.52
CA TYR A 12 1.09 22.94 0.37
C TYR A 12 1.18 24.46 0.48
N ARG A 13 0.18 25.18 -0.01
CA ARG A 13 0.05 26.63 0.22
C ARG A 13 -0.86 26.87 1.43
N ASN A 14 -0.42 27.72 2.35
CA ASN A 14 -1.28 28.13 3.47
C ASN A 14 -2.40 29.09 2.99
N ALA A 15 -3.31 29.48 3.88
CA ALA A 15 -4.40 30.41 3.56
C ALA A 15 -3.91 31.75 2.98
N ASP A 16 -2.66 32.14 3.28
CA ASP A 16 -2.00 33.36 2.78
C ASP A 16 -1.26 33.13 1.45
N GLY A 17 -1.39 31.95 0.83
CA GLY A 17 -0.76 31.58 -0.43
C GLY A 17 0.74 31.25 -0.36
N GLN A 18 1.34 31.25 0.84
CA GLN A 18 2.76 30.96 1.04
C GLN A 18 3.04 29.45 0.97
N PRO A 19 4.11 29.02 0.28
CA PRO A 19 4.52 27.62 0.26
C PRO A 19 5.03 27.17 1.63
N ARG A 20 4.49 26.06 2.14
CA ARG A 20 4.87 25.42 3.40
C ARG A 20 5.01 23.92 3.16
N ASN A 21 5.85 23.28 3.97
CA ASN A 21 6.01 21.82 3.94
C ASN A 21 5.52 21.22 5.24
N ARG A 22 4.83 20.09 5.17
CA ARG A 22 4.49 19.27 6.34
C ARG A 22 5.07 17.88 6.20
N VAL A 23 5.42 17.26 7.32
CA VAL A 23 5.77 15.84 7.36
C VAL A 23 4.47 15.05 7.37
N VAL A 24 4.21 14.29 6.30
CA VAL A 24 3.04 13.41 6.18
C VAL A 24 3.27 12.11 6.93
N MET A 25 4.48 11.57 6.81
CA MET A 25 4.79 10.24 7.34
C MET A 25 6.29 10.03 7.48
N SER A 26 6.69 9.31 8.53
CA SER A 26 8.03 8.75 8.63
C SER A 26 8.06 7.36 7.97
N LEU A 27 8.95 7.14 7.01
CA LEU A 27 9.15 5.86 6.31
C LEU A 27 10.19 4.97 7.00
N GLY A 28 10.72 5.40 8.14
CA GLY A 28 11.68 4.65 8.93
C GLY A 28 13.13 4.81 8.45
N MET A 29 14.00 3.89 8.89
CA MET A 29 15.43 3.93 8.61
C MET A 29 15.71 3.33 7.23
N ARG A 30 15.63 4.15 6.19
CA ARG A 30 15.97 3.77 4.81
C ARG A 30 17.08 4.69 4.30
N LYS A 31 18.05 4.11 3.59
CA LYS A 31 19.10 4.90 2.91
C LYS A 31 18.58 5.23 1.52
N LEU A 32 18.49 6.52 1.22
CA LEU A 32 18.18 7.03 -0.11
C LEU A 32 19.38 7.86 -0.56
N ASP A 33 19.89 7.59 -1.76
CA ASP A 33 20.94 8.42 -2.33
C ASP A 33 20.38 9.81 -2.64
N LYS A 34 21.08 10.86 -2.18
CA LYS A 34 20.64 12.24 -2.38
C LYS A 34 20.57 12.62 -3.86
N ALA A 35 21.45 12.05 -4.70
CA ALA A 35 21.44 12.35 -6.13
C ALA A 35 20.16 11.83 -6.81
N ARG A 36 19.65 10.68 -6.37
CA ARG A 36 18.46 10.01 -6.92
C ARG A 36 17.17 10.41 -6.23
N GLY A 37 17.24 10.91 -4.99
CA GLY A 37 16.06 11.20 -4.17
C GLY A 37 15.06 12.15 -4.84
N LYS A 38 15.51 13.09 -5.68
CA LYS A 38 14.61 13.95 -6.46
C LYS A 38 13.85 13.19 -7.54
N LEU A 39 14.50 12.24 -8.22
CA LEU A 39 13.88 11.41 -9.25
C LEU A 39 12.89 10.44 -8.62
N VAL A 40 13.29 9.79 -7.53
CA VAL A 40 12.43 8.88 -6.76
C VAL A 40 11.20 9.64 -6.23
N ALA A 41 11.38 10.84 -5.69
CA ALA A 41 10.28 11.68 -5.22
C ALA A 41 9.28 12.00 -6.34
N GLN A 42 9.75 12.29 -7.56
CA GLN A 42 8.86 12.54 -8.70
C GLN A 42 8.03 11.32 -9.08
N VAL A 43 8.60 10.11 -9.05
CA VAL A 43 7.85 8.87 -9.32
C VAL A 43 6.82 8.59 -8.22
N VAL A 44 7.21 8.79 -6.96
CA VAL A 44 6.28 8.63 -5.83
C VAL A 44 5.15 9.66 -5.91
N GLU A 45 5.44 10.91 -6.26
CA GLU A 45 4.45 11.97 -6.43
C GLU A 45 3.48 11.65 -7.58
N SER A 46 3.99 11.22 -8.75
CA SER A 46 3.14 10.84 -9.88
C SER A 46 2.14 9.74 -9.51
N GLU A 47 2.58 8.74 -8.75
CA GLU A 47 1.76 7.60 -8.36
C GLU A 47 0.75 7.95 -7.26
N LEU A 48 1.12 8.83 -6.32
CA LEU A 48 0.22 9.24 -5.24
C LEU A 48 -0.88 10.19 -5.73
N TYR A 49 -0.55 11.09 -6.66
CA TYR A 49 -1.48 12.10 -7.18
C TYR A 49 -2.06 11.79 -8.56
N ASP A 50 -1.78 10.61 -9.10
CA ASP A 50 -2.24 10.17 -10.43
C ASP A 50 -1.86 11.17 -11.55
N HIS A 51 -0.61 11.62 -11.52
CA HIS A 51 -0.05 12.55 -12.51
C HIS A 51 0.88 11.80 -13.46
N PRO A 52 0.67 11.86 -14.78
CA PRO A 52 1.53 11.14 -15.72
C PRO A 52 2.96 11.71 -15.70
N LEU A 53 3.94 10.81 -15.69
CA LEU A 53 5.34 11.19 -15.86
C LEU A 53 5.57 11.68 -17.28
N LEU A 54 6.04 12.93 -17.44
CA LEU A 54 6.37 13.51 -18.74
C LEU A 54 7.66 12.97 -19.36
N ARG A 55 8.38 12.10 -18.64
CA ARG A 55 9.64 11.49 -19.07
C ARG A 55 9.76 10.08 -18.55
N SER A 56 10.44 9.23 -19.32
CA SER A 56 10.83 7.91 -18.85
C SER A 56 11.84 8.05 -17.70
N MET A 57 11.68 7.23 -16.68
CA MET A 57 12.55 7.18 -15.51
C MET A 57 13.46 5.94 -15.57
N PRO A 58 14.70 6.02 -15.08
CA PRO A 58 15.57 4.85 -14.97
C PRO A 58 14.95 3.73 -14.14
N THR A 59 15.18 2.47 -14.52
CA THR A 59 14.56 1.31 -13.86
C THR A 59 14.89 1.24 -12.37
N ASP A 60 16.13 1.56 -11.97
CA ASP A 60 16.56 1.57 -10.57
C ASP A 60 15.80 2.60 -9.73
N VAL A 61 15.48 3.76 -10.31
CA VAL A 61 14.66 4.79 -9.67
C VAL A 61 13.22 4.32 -9.47
N VAL A 62 12.65 3.63 -10.47
CA VAL A 62 11.28 3.12 -10.43
C VAL A 62 11.15 2.00 -9.40
N GLU A 63 12.10 1.07 -9.35
CA GLU A 63 12.15 0.01 -8.34
C GLU A 63 12.19 0.58 -6.92
N GLU A 64 13.08 1.54 -6.67
CA GLU A 64 13.19 2.19 -5.36
C GLU A 64 11.93 2.98 -4.99
N ALA A 65 11.29 3.65 -5.96
CA ALA A 65 10.01 4.32 -5.76
C ALA A 65 8.88 3.32 -5.42
N ASN A 66 8.82 2.18 -6.10
CA ASN A 66 7.84 1.13 -5.84
C ASN A 66 7.99 0.55 -4.43
N GLU A 67 9.22 0.35 -3.94
CA GLU A 67 9.44 -0.05 -2.56
C GLU A 67 8.96 0.99 -1.54
N ILE A 68 9.09 2.27 -1.86
CA ILE A 68 8.59 3.36 -1.01
C ILE A 68 7.06 3.37 -1.04
N LEU A 69 6.44 3.27 -2.21
CA LEU A 69 4.99 3.21 -2.37
C LEU A 69 4.39 2.01 -1.64
N SER A 70 5.03 0.83 -1.70
CA SER A 70 4.59 -0.34 -0.93
C SER A 70 4.62 -0.08 0.59
N ALA A 71 5.61 0.67 1.08
CA ALA A 71 5.71 1.02 2.50
C ALA A 71 4.67 2.08 2.90
N ILE A 72 4.37 3.02 2.00
CA ILE A 72 3.29 4.01 2.18
C ILE A 72 1.94 3.29 2.28
N ARG A 73 1.63 2.39 1.32
CA ARG A 73 0.39 1.61 1.26
C ARG A 73 0.22 0.71 2.48
N ARG A 74 1.29 0.01 2.91
CA ARG A 74 1.27 -0.82 4.14
C ARG A 74 0.93 -0.03 5.41
N LYS A 75 1.31 1.25 5.48
CA LYS A 75 0.96 2.10 6.64
C LYS A 75 -0.47 2.62 6.59
N GLY A 76 -1.13 2.63 5.43
CA GLY A 76 -2.56 2.92 5.28
C GLY A 76 -3.03 4.31 5.74
N THR A 77 -2.13 5.22 6.11
CA THR A 77 -2.47 6.52 6.71
C THR A 77 -2.36 7.69 5.73
N TRP A 78 -2.00 7.43 4.47
CA TRP A 78 -1.80 8.50 3.50
C TRP A 78 -3.14 9.00 2.96
N LEU A 79 -3.40 10.30 3.08
CA LEU A 79 -4.52 11.01 2.46
C LEU A 79 -3.97 12.26 1.73
N PRO A 80 -4.40 12.52 0.49
CA PRO A 80 -4.04 13.75 -0.24
C PRO A 80 -4.71 14.99 0.38
N ILE A 81 -4.05 16.17 0.31
CA ILE A 81 -4.68 17.46 0.67
C ILE A 81 -5.11 18.24 -0.57
N GLY A 82 -6.19 19.01 -0.43
CA GLY A 82 -6.48 20.18 -1.26
C GLY A 82 -7.26 19.80 -2.51
N GLU A 83 -7.04 20.52 -3.61
CA GLU A 83 -7.64 20.21 -4.93
C GLU A 83 -7.22 18.83 -5.46
N HIS A 84 -6.18 18.22 -4.86
CA HIS A 84 -5.73 16.86 -5.12
C HIS A 84 -6.52 15.79 -4.35
N ALA A 85 -7.43 16.17 -3.45
CA ALA A 85 -8.42 15.27 -2.88
C ALA A 85 -9.45 14.92 -3.97
N GLN A 86 -9.07 13.98 -4.84
CA GLN A 86 -9.89 13.30 -5.84
C GLN A 86 -11.12 14.07 -6.30
N LYS A 87 -10.94 15.00 -7.25
CA LYS A 87 -11.98 15.21 -8.24
C LYS A 87 -11.98 13.96 -9.13
N PRO A 88 -13.11 13.28 -9.36
CA PRO A 88 -13.15 12.13 -10.25
C PRO A 88 -12.52 12.51 -11.59
N PRO A 89 -11.71 11.63 -12.20
CA PRO A 89 -10.99 11.96 -13.43
C PRO A 89 -12.00 12.43 -14.49
N PRO A 90 -11.74 13.55 -15.19
CA PRO A 90 -12.51 13.88 -16.37
C PRO A 90 -12.33 12.74 -17.37
N GLU A 91 -13.45 12.22 -17.85
CA GLU A 91 -13.50 11.16 -18.84
C GLU A 91 -12.66 11.53 -20.07
N THR A 92 -11.71 10.65 -20.38
CA THR A 92 -11.23 10.32 -21.73
C THR A 92 -10.48 11.42 -22.50
N SER A 93 -9.14 11.34 -22.48
CA SER A 93 -8.31 11.75 -23.61
C SER A 93 -7.83 10.49 -24.32
N GLU A 94 -8.35 10.28 -25.54
CA GLU A 94 -8.07 9.14 -26.41
C GLU A 94 -6.62 9.20 -26.92
N ALA A 95 -5.66 8.72 -26.12
CA ALA A 95 -4.42 8.18 -26.67
C ALA A 95 -4.69 6.72 -27.08
N PRO A 96 -4.17 6.22 -28.22
CA PRO A 96 -4.34 4.83 -28.59
C PRO A 96 -3.64 3.95 -27.54
N ALA A 97 -4.45 3.32 -26.70
CA ALA A 97 -3.99 2.46 -25.62
C ALA A 97 -3.18 1.30 -26.21
N ARG A 98 -1.97 1.10 -25.70
CA ARG A 98 -1.09 0.03 -26.16
C ARG A 98 -1.76 -1.31 -25.88
N THR A 99 -2.11 -2.00 -26.95
CA THR A 99 -2.78 -3.30 -26.89
C THR A 99 -1.75 -4.39 -27.12
N VAL A 100 -1.61 -5.30 -26.18
CA VAL A 100 -0.84 -6.54 -26.35
C VAL A 100 -1.82 -7.68 -26.17
N ASP A 101 -2.04 -8.44 -27.25
CA ASP A 101 -2.93 -9.62 -27.25
C ASP A 101 -4.35 -9.30 -26.74
N GLY A 102 -4.91 -8.16 -27.15
CA GLY A 102 -6.26 -7.72 -26.75
C GLY A 102 -6.36 -7.12 -25.34
N VAL A 103 -5.25 -7.04 -24.60
CA VAL A 103 -5.20 -6.40 -23.29
C VAL A 103 -4.68 -4.96 -23.43
N PHE A 104 -5.44 -3.99 -22.92
CA PHE A 104 -4.98 -2.61 -22.80
C PHE A 104 -3.98 -2.50 -21.65
N VAL A 105 -2.69 -2.46 -21.98
CA VAL A 105 -1.60 -2.43 -21.00
C VAL A 105 -1.72 -1.23 -20.07
N ASP A 106 -2.18 -0.09 -20.62
CA ASP A 106 -2.35 1.17 -19.88
C ASP A 106 -3.55 1.16 -18.92
N GLN A 107 -4.35 0.09 -18.89
CA GLN A 107 -5.51 -0.08 -18.01
C GLN A 107 -5.35 -1.25 -17.02
N VAL A 108 -4.20 -1.93 -17.02
CA VAL A 108 -3.92 -2.99 -16.04
C VAL A 108 -3.48 -2.37 -14.72
N SER A 109 -4.38 -2.35 -13.74
CA SER A 109 -4.05 -1.97 -12.36
C SER A 109 -3.84 -3.23 -11.50
N VAL A 110 -2.73 -3.25 -10.74
CA VAL A 110 -2.45 -4.32 -9.77
C VAL A 110 -2.88 -3.82 -8.39
N GLY A 111 -4.06 -4.27 -7.96
CA GLY A 111 -4.55 -4.08 -6.59
C GLY A 111 -4.10 -5.22 -5.68
N GLN A 112 -3.65 -4.89 -4.46
CA GLN A 112 -3.54 -5.87 -3.37
C GLN A 112 -4.95 -6.07 -2.79
N THR A 113 -5.80 -6.78 -3.53
CA THR A 113 -7.15 -7.09 -3.09
C THR A 113 -7.12 -8.36 -2.26
N THR A 114 -7.23 -8.23 -0.93
CA THR A 114 -7.49 -9.38 -0.07
C THR A 114 -8.93 -9.82 -0.32
N SER A 115 -9.11 -11.00 -0.92
CA SER A 115 -10.42 -11.65 -0.90
C SER A 115 -10.76 -11.88 0.58
N LEU A 116 -11.92 -11.43 1.04
CA LEU A 116 -12.39 -11.67 2.42
C LEU A 116 -13.45 -12.78 2.49
N GLY A 117 -13.91 -13.27 1.33
CA GLY A 117 -15.02 -14.22 1.26
C GLY A 117 -14.72 -15.54 1.97
N PRO A 118 -13.64 -16.25 1.58
CA PRO A 118 -13.25 -17.51 2.21
C PRO A 118 -12.91 -17.38 3.71
N GLU A 119 -12.25 -16.29 4.10
CA GLU A 119 -11.83 -16.01 5.48
C GLU A 119 -13.05 -15.78 6.39
N LEU A 120 -14.03 -15.02 5.91
CA LEU A 120 -15.28 -14.78 6.66
C LEU A 120 -16.08 -16.07 6.83
N LEU A 121 -16.15 -16.92 5.80
CA LEU A 121 -16.81 -18.22 5.89
C LEU A 121 -16.10 -19.14 6.89
N ALA A 122 -14.77 -19.21 6.85
CA ALA A 122 -13.96 -20.00 7.77
C ALA A 122 -14.10 -19.48 9.21
N LEU A 123 -14.11 -18.16 9.43
CA LEU A 123 -14.33 -17.56 10.74
C LEU A 123 -15.75 -17.84 11.27
N HIS A 124 -16.76 -17.84 10.39
CA HIS A 124 -18.12 -18.21 10.76
C HIS A 124 -18.19 -19.68 11.22
N ALA A 125 -17.55 -20.60 10.48
CA ALA A 125 -17.46 -22.01 10.86
C ALA A 125 -16.71 -22.20 12.19
N TRP A 126 -15.57 -21.51 12.38
CA TRP A 126 -14.79 -21.51 13.62
C TRP A 126 -15.64 -21.16 14.84
N ARG A 127 -16.45 -20.10 14.74
CA ARG A 127 -17.37 -19.67 15.79
C ARG A 127 -18.49 -20.67 16.03
N LYS A 128 -19.08 -21.22 14.96
CA LYS A 128 -20.15 -22.22 15.06
C LYS A 128 -19.69 -23.52 15.74
N LEU A 129 -18.43 -23.89 15.57
CA LEU A 129 -17.78 -25.02 16.24
C LEU A 129 -17.30 -24.69 17.67
N ASN A 130 -17.46 -23.43 18.09
CA ASN A 130 -17.03 -22.94 19.40
C ASN A 130 -15.54 -23.22 19.71
N MET A 131 -14.69 -23.09 18.69
CA MET A 131 -13.26 -23.39 18.78
C MET A 131 -12.54 -22.54 19.83
N ASP A 132 -12.98 -21.31 20.06
CA ASP A 132 -12.38 -20.41 21.06
C ASP A 132 -12.53 -20.96 22.50
N SER A 133 -13.68 -21.59 22.81
CA SER A 133 -13.91 -22.28 24.09
C SER A 133 -13.12 -23.58 24.21
N LEU A 134 -12.94 -24.31 23.09
CA LEU A 134 -12.10 -25.51 23.07
C LEU A 134 -10.64 -25.16 23.37
N LEU A 135 -10.11 -24.12 22.73
CA LEU A 135 -8.74 -23.67 22.98
C LEU A 135 -8.56 -23.11 24.39
N GLU A 136 -9.58 -22.45 24.93
CA GLU A 136 -9.59 -22.01 26.34
C GLU A 136 -9.51 -23.20 27.30
N GLY A 137 -10.26 -24.27 27.03
CA GLY A 137 -10.17 -25.53 27.79
C GLY A 137 -8.80 -26.21 27.69
N LEU A 138 -8.02 -25.89 26.66
CA LEU A 138 -6.63 -26.33 26.49
C LEU A 138 -5.61 -25.35 27.09
N ASN A 139 -6.05 -24.38 27.90
CA ASN A 139 -5.24 -23.34 28.54
C ASN A 139 -4.54 -22.37 27.57
N PHE A 140 -5.08 -22.15 26.37
CA PHE A 140 -4.57 -21.10 25.48
C PHE A 140 -4.99 -19.72 26.00
N ASN A 141 -4.03 -18.81 26.09
CA ASN A 141 -4.31 -17.42 26.41
C ASN A 141 -4.97 -16.69 25.22
N PRO A 142 -5.57 -15.50 25.41
CA PRO A 142 -6.27 -14.78 24.34
C PRO A 142 -5.43 -14.52 23.09
N ALA A 143 -4.15 -14.17 23.24
CA ALA A 143 -3.26 -13.92 22.11
C ALA A 143 -2.94 -15.21 21.34
N GLN A 144 -2.74 -16.33 22.04
CA GLN A 144 -2.52 -17.64 21.44
C GLN A 144 -3.76 -18.14 20.69
N ARG A 145 -4.96 -17.92 21.23
CA ARG A 145 -6.20 -18.24 20.52
C ARG A 145 -6.33 -17.47 19.22
N GLN A 146 -6.12 -16.15 19.26
CA GLN A 146 -6.15 -15.31 18.06
C GLN A 146 -5.11 -15.75 17.03
N ALA A 147 -3.88 -16.05 17.47
CA ALA A 147 -2.83 -16.54 16.59
C ALA A 147 -3.20 -17.89 15.94
N ALA A 148 -3.79 -18.82 16.71
CA ALA A 148 -4.26 -20.10 16.20
C ALA A 148 -5.39 -19.94 15.17
N THR A 149 -6.38 -19.08 15.46
CA THR A 149 -7.48 -18.76 14.53
C THR A 149 -6.95 -18.24 13.21
N VAL A 150 -6.05 -17.24 13.27
CA VAL A 150 -5.44 -16.63 12.09
C VAL A 150 -4.61 -17.65 11.30
N GLN A 151 -3.80 -18.46 11.97
CA GLN A 151 -2.96 -19.46 11.32
C GLN A 151 -3.77 -20.56 10.63
N VAL A 152 -4.82 -21.08 11.28
CA VAL A 152 -5.66 -22.14 10.72
C VAL A 152 -6.47 -21.61 9.54
N ILE A 153 -7.12 -20.45 9.68
CA ILE A 153 -7.90 -19.85 8.59
C ILE A 153 -6.98 -19.49 7.42
N GLY A 154 -5.83 -18.87 7.68
CA GLY A 154 -4.85 -18.52 6.65
C GLY A 154 -4.39 -19.75 5.86
N ARG A 155 -4.08 -20.86 6.54
CA ARG A 155 -3.71 -22.12 5.88
C ARG A 155 -4.86 -22.80 5.15
N MET A 156 -6.11 -22.67 5.63
CA MET A 156 -7.28 -23.17 4.92
C MET A 156 -7.53 -22.44 3.61
N VAL A 157 -7.36 -21.11 3.60
CA VAL A 157 -7.63 -20.29 2.42
C VAL A 157 -6.45 -20.31 1.44
N ALA A 158 -5.22 -20.27 1.95
CA ALA A 158 -4.01 -20.22 1.13
C ALA A 158 -2.92 -21.16 1.72
N PRO A 159 -3.00 -22.48 1.47
CA PRO A 159 -2.14 -23.48 2.12
C PRO A 159 -0.64 -23.34 1.82
N GLY A 160 -0.27 -22.60 0.76
CA GLY A 160 1.13 -22.35 0.38
C GLY A 160 1.68 -20.97 0.77
N SER A 161 0.92 -20.14 1.48
CA SER A 161 1.32 -18.76 1.77
C SER A 161 1.52 -18.53 3.26
N GLU A 162 2.78 -18.34 3.68
CA GLU A 162 3.10 -17.77 4.99
C GLU A 162 3.04 -16.23 5.00
N LEU A 163 2.96 -15.62 3.80
CA LEU A 163 2.96 -14.17 3.55
C LEU A 163 1.55 -13.55 3.46
N ALA A 164 0.47 -14.35 3.46
CA ALA A 164 -0.89 -13.83 3.31
C ALA A 164 -1.40 -13.02 4.54
N LEU A 165 -0.67 -13.04 5.66
CA LEU A 165 -1.11 -12.48 6.94
C LEU A 165 -0.14 -11.44 7.53
N THR A 166 0.89 -11.04 6.79
CA THR A 166 1.88 -10.00 7.21
C THR A 166 1.84 -8.79 6.29
#